data_AF-A0A7V3IX12-F1
#
_entry.id   AF-A0A7V3IX12-F1
#
_cell.length_a   1.000
_cell.length_b   1.000
_cell.length_c   1.000
_cell.angle_alpha   90.00
_cell.angle_beta   90.00
_cell.angle_gamma   90.00
#
_symmetry.space_group_name_H-M   'P 1'
#
loop_
_entity.id
_entity.type
_entity.pdbx_description
1 polymer ?
#
loop_
_entity_poly.entity_id
_entity_poly.type
_entity_poly.pdbx_seq_one_letter_code
_entity_poly.pdbx_strand_id
1 'polypeptide(L)'
;MTGATQQILRLNWINLGAPAAERDINAGLADYFIESKAFERVAAREKTIVIGNRGSGKSAIFQILAIRAKATSASVIELFPEDYSYELLHQSMLSEGQGSWAKHGAYAAAWKYLIYVSVMKNLSSALHDIPRPVVQKKSRRHSSQTRKSANWTQKFPRSDQTLHSR
;
A
#
# COMPACT_ATOMS: atom_id res chain seq x y z
N MET A 1 63.05 8.74 -14.57
CA MET A 1 62.21 7.90 -15.46
C MET A 1 61.24 7.13 -14.58
N THR A 2 60.13 7.75 -14.20
CA THR A 2 59.11 7.20 -13.30
C THR A 2 58.03 6.53 -14.12
N GLY A 3 58.04 5.19 -14.16
CA GLY A 3 57.04 4.40 -14.87
C GLY A 3 55.70 4.50 -14.16
N ALA A 4 54.72 5.12 -14.81
CA ALA A 4 53.34 5.12 -14.36
C ALA A 4 52.77 3.69 -14.49
N THR A 5 52.49 3.05 -13.36
CA THR A 5 51.74 1.79 -13.31
C THR A 5 50.33 2.04 -13.82
N GLN A 6 50.05 1.68 -15.08
CA GLN A 6 48.68 1.66 -15.60
C GLN A 6 47.89 0.57 -14.88
N GLN A 7 46.92 0.98 -14.06
CA GLN A 7 45.91 0.06 -13.55
C GLN A 7 45.00 -0.35 -14.69
N ILE A 8 45.09 -1.62 -15.10
CA ILE A 8 44.20 -2.21 -16.10
C ILE A 8 42.84 -2.48 -15.41
N LEU A 9 41.91 -1.54 -15.52
CA LEU A 9 40.52 -1.76 -15.13
C LEU A 9 39.87 -2.74 -16.12
N ARG A 10 39.73 -4.00 -15.71
CA ARG A 10 39.00 -5.02 -16.47
C ARG A 10 37.50 -4.67 -16.46
N LEU A 11 36.90 -4.34 -17.60
CA LEU A 11 35.48 -3.93 -17.70
C LEU A 11 34.46 -5.06 -17.40
N ASN A 12 34.92 -6.31 -17.26
CA ASN A 12 34.09 -7.51 -17.13
C ASN A 12 33.29 -7.62 -15.82
N TRP A 13 33.59 -6.82 -14.80
CA TRP A 13 32.83 -6.83 -13.53
C TRP A 13 31.74 -5.76 -13.47
N ILE A 14 31.63 -4.89 -14.48
CA ILE A 14 30.65 -3.82 -14.51
C ILE A 14 29.31 -4.41 -14.98
N ASN A 15 28.40 -4.60 -14.04
CA ASN A 15 27.01 -4.91 -14.33
C ASN A 15 26.26 -3.61 -14.67
N LEU A 16 25.80 -3.48 -15.91
CA LEU A 16 25.04 -2.31 -16.37
C LEU A 16 23.51 -2.48 -16.20
N GLY A 17 23.09 -3.59 -15.59
CA GLY A 17 21.69 -3.94 -15.41
C GLY A 17 21.02 -4.43 -16.70
N ALA A 18 19.72 -4.69 -16.60
CA ALA A 18 18.86 -5.04 -17.70
C ALA A 18 18.52 -3.80 -18.56
N PRO A 19 18.30 -3.96 -19.87
CA PRO A 19 17.98 -2.86 -20.78
C PRO A 19 16.70 -2.08 -20.44
N ALA A 20 15.82 -2.65 -19.61
CA ALA A 20 14.57 -2.04 -19.19
C ALA A 20 14.44 -2.15 -17.66
N ALA A 21 14.24 -1.02 -16.99
CA ALA A 21 14.08 -0.96 -15.53
C ALA A 21 12.94 -1.86 -15.03
N GLU A 22 11.86 -2.02 -15.79
CA GLU A 22 10.74 -2.96 -15.51
C GLU A 22 11.20 -4.40 -15.28
N ARG A 23 12.30 -4.81 -15.91
CA ARG A 23 12.84 -6.17 -15.79
C ARG A 23 13.96 -6.27 -14.74
N ASP A 24 14.34 -5.17 -14.12
CA ASP A 24 15.49 -5.06 -13.20
C ASP A 24 15.10 -4.70 -11.76
N ILE A 25 13.82 -4.85 -11.41
CA ILE A 25 13.29 -4.51 -10.08
C ILE A 25 14.07 -5.25 -8.97
N ASN A 26 14.57 -6.45 -9.25
CA ASN A 26 15.23 -7.33 -8.28
C ASN A 26 16.74 -7.53 -8.51
N ALA A 27 17.35 -6.91 -9.53
CA ALA A 27 18.70 -7.25 -10.00
C ALA A 27 19.74 -6.12 -9.89
N GLY A 28 19.42 -5.04 -9.16
CA GLY A 28 20.41 -4.06 -8.69
C GLY A 28 20.13 -2.62 -9.07
N LEU A 29 18.94 -2.28 -9.60
CA LEU A 29 18.62 -0.91 -10.01
C LEU A 29 18.94 0.14 -8.93
N ALA A 30 18.68 -0.17 -7.66
CA ALA A 30 19.00 0.72 -6.54
C ALA A 30 20.49 1.03 -6.39
N ASP A 31 21.38 0.13 -6.80
CA ASP A 31 22.82 0.22 -6.58
C ASP A 31 23.51 1.16 -7.58
N TYR A 32 22.94 1.30 -8.78
CA TYR A 32 23.51 2.14 -9.85
C TYR A 32 22.58 3.29 -10.30
N PHE A 33 21.42 3.47 -9.65
CA PHE A 33 20.54 4.57 -9.96
C PHE A 33 21.17 5.92 -9.59
N ILE A 34 21.29 6.80 -10.58
CA ILE A 34 21.78 8.16 -10.39
C ILE A 34 20.57 9.09 -10.24
N GLU A 35 20.53 9.81 -9.12
CA GLU A 35 19.51 10.82 -8.89
C GLU A 35 19.63 11.97 -9.89
N SER A 36 18.54 12.25 -10.58
CA SER A 36 18.44 13.37 -11.52
C SER A 36 17.55 14.46 -10.93
N LYS A 37 17.65 15.69 -11.45
CA LYS A 37 16.71 16.76 -11.10
C LYS A 37 15.24 16.38 -11.32
N ALA A 38 14.97 15.52 -12.31
CA ALA A 38 13.60 15.02 -12.53
C ALA A 38 13.15 14.14 -11.36
N PHE A 39 14.02 13.25 -10.89
CA PHE A 39 13.76 12.42 -9.70
C PHE A 39 13.56 13.28 -8.45
N GLU A 40 14.47 14.22 -8.17
CA GLU A 40 14.39 15.10 -6.98
C GLU A 40 13.04 15.84 -6.90
N ARG A 41 12.59 16.41 -8.01
CA ARG A 41 11.32 17.16 -8.07
C ARG A 41 10.10 16.26 -7.85
N VAL A 42 10.16 15.01 -8.29
CA VAL A 42 9.08 14.05 -8.07
C VAL A 42 9.11 13.53 -6.63
N ALA A 43 10.29 13.24 -6.09
CA ALA A 43 10.49 12.83 -4.70
C ALA A 43 10.04 13.93 -3.72
N ALA A 44 10.29 15.20 -4.04
CA ALA A 44 9.83 16.37 -3.29
C ALA A 44 8.34 16.69 -3.52
N ARG A 45 7.63 15.93 -4.36
CA ARG A 45 6.22 16.12 -4.74
C ARG A 45 5.92 17.46 -5.45
N GLU A 46 6.95 18.13 -5.99
CA GLU A 46 6.77 19.33 -6.82
C GLU A 46 6.14 19.01 -8.18
N LYS A 47 6.34 17.77 -8.65
CA LYS A 47 5.80 17.23 -9.90
C LYS A 47 5.30 15.81 -9.68
N THR A 48 4.17 15.50 -10.30
CA THR A 48 3.51 14.18 -10.20
C THR A 48 3.44 13.45 -11.53
N ILE A 49 3.71 14.14 -12.64
CA ILE A 49 3.67 13.59 -14.00
C ILE A 49 5.08 13.64 -14.57
N VAL A 50 5.57 12.49 -15.05
CA VAL A 50 6.88 12.34 -15.67
C VAL A 50 6.69 11.96 -17.14
N ILE A 51 7.19 12.80 -18.04
CA ILE A 51 7.10 12.63 -19.50
C ILE A 51 8.52 12.64 -20.06
N GLY A 52 8.78 11.83 -21.09
CA GLY A 52 10.08 11.75 -21.73
C GLY A 52 10.16 10.64 -22.76
N ASN A 53 11.17 10.68 -23.63
CA ASN A 53 11.36 9.71 -24.70
C ASN A 53 11.62 8.28 -24.19
N ARG A 54 11.48 7.28 -25.06
CA ARG A 54 11.85 5.89 -24.74
C ARG A 54 13.31 5.85 -24.25
N GLY A 55 13.57 5.10 -23.18
CA GLY A 55 14.91 5.00 -22.58
C GLY A 55 15.30 6.15 -21.64
N SER A 56 14.46 7.18 -21.45
CA SER A 56 14.77 8.32 -20.56
C SER A 56 14.70 8.02 -19.05
N GLY A 57 14.61 6.76 -18.64
CA GLY A 57 14.60 6.37 -17.23
C GLY A 57 13.30 6.64 -16.45
N LYS A 58 12.16 6.87 -17.11
CA LYS A 58 10.87 7.12 -16.42
C LYS A 58 10.50 6.00 -15.46
N SER A 59 10.49 4.75 -15.94
CA SER A 59 10.16 3.59 -15.12
C SER A 59 11.15 3.43 -13.95
N ALA A 60 12.43 3.75 -14.16
CA ALA A 60 13.44 3.73 -13.10
C ALA A 60 13.14 4.74 -11.98
N ILE A 61 12.71 5.98 -12.33
CA ILE A 61 12.30 6.99 -11.35
C ILE A 61 11.16 6.44 -10.48
N PHE A 62 10.11 5.87 -11.08
CA PHE A 62 8.96 5.33 -10.35
C PHE A 62 9.36 4.17 -9.44
N GLN A 63 10.19 3.25 -9.93
CA GLN A 63 10.63 2.09 -9.14
C GLN A 63 11.50 2.49 -7.95
N ILE A 64 12.46 3.40 -8.13
CA ILE A 64 13.30 3.86 -7.03
C ILE A 64 12.49 4.64 -6.01
N LEU A 65 11.52 5.44 -6.46
CA LEU A 65 10.61 6.14 -5.58
C LEU A 65 9.75 5.15 -4.77
N ALA A 66 9.26 4.08 -5.41
CA ALA A 66 8.53 3.01 -4.75
C ALA A 66 9.39 2.25 -3.73
N ILE A 67 10.62 1.86 -4.09
CA ILE A 67 11.59 1.19 -3.20
C ILE A 67 11.87 2.05 -1.97
N ARG A 68 12.20 3.34 -2.18
CA ARG A 68 12.52 4.27 -1.08
C ARG A 68 11.31 4.56 -0.20
N ALA A 69 10.12 4.68 -0.76
CA ALA A 69 8.90 4.88 0.01
C ALA A 69 8.52 3.63 0.83
N LYS A 70 8.67 2.43 0.28
CA LYS A 70 8.47 1.18 1.04
C LYS A 70 9.48 1.08 2.20
N ALA A 71 10.73 1.51 2.00
CA ALA A 71 11.75 1.53 3.04
C ALA A 71 11.40 2.47 4.22
N THR A 72 10.60 3.52 4.00
CA THR A 72 10.09 4.41 5.06
C THR A 72 8.74 3.96 5.65
N SER A 73 8.38 2.68 5.45
CA SER A 73 7.10 2.10 5.90
C SER A 73 5.86 2.78 5.30
N ALA A 74 6.00 3.49 4.18
CA ALA A 74 4.85 3.98 3.45
C ALA A 74 4.16 2.84 2.69
N SER A 75 2.83 2.89 2.62
CA SER A 75 2.10 2.01 1.72
C SER A 75 2.24 2.51 0.28
N VAL A 76 2.72 1.63 -0.60
CA VAL A 76 2.94 1.90 -2.01
C VAL A 76 2.18 0.89 -2.84
N ILE A 77 1.34 1.39 -3.75
CA ILE A 77 0.58 0.60 -4.71
C ILE A 77 1.06 1.00 -6.10
N GLU A 78 1.71 0.06 -6.79
CA GLU A 78 2.15 0.24 -8.17
C GLU A 78 1.04 -0.28 -9.09
N LEU A 79 0.71 0.49 -10.12
CA LEU A 79 -0.30 0.15 -11.12
C LEU A 79 0.34 0.23 -12.50
N PHE A 80 0.27 -0.86 -13.27
CA PHE A 80 0.76 -0.92 -14.64
C PHE A 80 -0.43 -1.11 -15.58
N PRO A 81 -0.57 -0.32 -16.66
CA PRO A 81 -1.66 -0.48 -17.62
C PRO A 81 -1.78 -1.92 -18.16
N GLU A 82 -0.66 -2.58 -18.43
CA GLU A 82 -0.57 -3.93 -18.98
C GLU A 82 -1.12 -5.03 -18.06
N ASP A 83 -1.14 -4.81 -16.74
CA ASP A 83 -1.70 -5.78 -15.77
C ASP A 83 -3.22 -5.87 -15.84
N TYR A 84 -3.86 -4.94 -16.54
CA TYR A 84 -5.31 -4.84 -16.62
C TYR A 84 -5.76 -5.09 -18.05
N SER A 85 -6.44 -6.22 -18.26
CA SER A 85 -7.02 -6.57 -19.56
C SER A 85 -8.17 -5.62 -19.92
N TYR A 86 -7.81 -4.46 -20.49
CA TYR A 86 -8.76 -3.52 -21.09
C TYR A 86 -9.60 -4.16 -22.19
N GLU A 87 -9.13 -5.27 -22.74
CA GLU A 87 -9.85 -6.07 -23.73
C GLU A 87 -11.25 -6.49 -23.24
N LEU A 88 -11.38 -6.90 -21.97
CA LEU A 88 -12.67 -7.30 -21.39
C LEU A 88 -13.61 -6.10 -21.23
N LEU A 89 -13.07 -4.95 -20.81
CA LEU A 89 -13.83 -3.70 -20.68
C LEU A 89 -14.27 -3.16 -22.04
N HIS A 90 -13.40 -3.31 -23.05
CA HIS A 90 -13.67 -2.91 -24.42
C HIS A 90 -14.75 -3.81 -25.05
N GLN A 91 -14.66 -5.13 -24.86
CA GLN A 91 -15.65 -6.09 -25.34
C GLN A 91 -17.03 -5.88 -24.71
N SER A 92 -17.11 -5.56 -23.41
CA SER A 92 -18.39 -5.26 -22.77
C SER A 92 -19.01 -3.92 -23.20
N MET A 93 -18.22 -3.01 -23.79
CA MET A 93 -18.68 -1.72 -24.29
C MET A 93 -19.08 -1.71 -25.77
N LEU A 94 -18.63 -2.69 -26.56
CA LEU A 94 -18.99 -2.81 -27.98
C LEU A 94 -20.48 -3.10 -28.19
N SER A 95 -21.19 -3.57 -27.16
CA SER A 95 -22.63 -3.87 -27.21
C SER A 95 -23.53 -2.63 -27.07
N GLU A 96 -23.02 -1.47 -26.69
CA GLU A 96 -23.81 -0.23 -26.62
C GLU A 96 -23.44 0.75 -27.74
N GLY A 97 -24.36 0.96 -28.67
CA GLY A 97 -24.23 1.87 -29.82
C GLY A 97 -24.13 3.37 -29.48
N GLN A 98 -23.66 3.74 -28.29
CA GLN A 98 -23.69 5.10 -27.77
C GLN A 98 -22.35 5.83 -27.87
N GLY A 99 -21.91 6.16 -29.10
CA GLY A 99 -20.94 7.24 -29.36
C GLY A 99 -19.53 7.13 -28.70
N SER A 100 -18.67 8.10 -29.00
CA SER A 100 -17.29 8.16 -28.47
C SER A 100 -17.24 8.54 -26.98
N TRP A 101 -18.24 9.27 -26.48
CA TRP A 101 -18.29 9.78 -25.11
C TRP A 101 -18.55 8.70 -24.06
N ALA A 102 -19.41 7.71 -24.34
CA ALA A 102 -19.64 6.59 -23.42
C ALA A 102 -18.36 5.78 -23.20
N LYS A 103 -17.52 5.63 -24.24
CA LYS A 103 -16.23 4.92 -24.17
C LYS A 103 -15.25 5.59 -23.22
N HIS A 104 -15.12 6.92 -23.28
CA HIS A 104 -14.24 7.69 -22.39
C HIS A 104 -14.73 7.63 -20.94
N GLY A 105 -16.03 7.77 -20.71
CA GLY A 105 -16.63 7.71 -19.37
C GLY A 105 -16.45 6.34 -18.70
N ALA A 106 -16.64 5.27 -19.46
CA ALA A 106 -16.44 3.91 -18.98
C ALA A 106 -14.97 3.59 -18.67
N TYR A 107 -14.02 4.08 -19.48
CA TYR A 107 -12.59 3.94 -19.18
C TYR A 107 -12.23 4.64 -17.85
N ALA A 108 -12.73 5.86 -17.65
CA ALA A 108 -12.54 6.57 -16.39
C ALA A 108 -13.21 5.85 -15.20
N ALA A 109 -14.38 5.25 -15.40
CA ALA A 109 -15.06 4.45 -14.38
C ALA A 109 -14.26 3.21 -14.01
N ALA A 110 -13.70 2.50 -14.99
CA ALA A 110 -12.87 1.33 -14.78
C ALA A 110 -11.61 1.64 -13.96
N TRP A 111 -10.89 2.72 -14.30
CA TRP A 111 -9.73 3.15 -13.53
C TRP A 111 -10.09 3.57 -12.11
N LYS A 112 -11.20 4.29 -11.91
CA LYS A 112 -11.68 4.63 -10.56
C LYS A 112 -11.95 3.38 -9.73
N TYR A 113 -12.68 2.42 -10.30
CA TYR A 113 -12.95 1.14 -9.64
C TYR A 113 -11.66 0.40 -9.29
N LEU A 114 -10.73 0.32 -10.24
CA LEU A 114 -9.44 -0.33 -10.03
C LEU A 114 -8.66 0.31 -8.88
N ILE A 115 -8.53 1.64 -8.88
CA ILE A 115 -7.83 2.37 -7.82
C ILE A 115 -8.48 2.09 -6.47
N TYR A 116 -9.82 2.16 -6.38
CA TYR A 116 -10.53 1.89 -5.12
C TYR A 116 -10.32 0.46 -4.63
N VAL A 117 -10.46 -0.54 -5.49
CA VAL A 117 -10.26 -1.94 -5.10
C VAL A 117 -8.82 -2.20 -4.67
N SER A 118 -7.83 -1.65 -5.38
CA SER A 118 -6.42 -1.78 -5.05
C SER A 118 -6.09 -1.16 -3.68
N VAL A 119 -6.61 0.04 -3.40
CA VAL A 119 -6.46 0.70 -2.10
C VAL A 119 -7.13 -0.11 -0.99
N MET A 120 -8.38 -0.53 -1.19
CA MET A 120 -9.12 -1.30 -0.18
C MET A 120 -8.48 -2.65 0.12
N LYS A 121 -7.97 -3.35 -0.91
CA LYS A 121 -7.23 -4.60 -0.73
C LYS A 121 -5.98 -4.38 0.11
N ASN A 122 -5.20 -3.34 -0.21
CA ASN A 122 -3.98 -3.01 0.53
C ASN A 122 -4.27 -2.66 2.00
N LEU A 123 -5.29 -1.83 2.26
CA LEU A 123 -5.72 -1.48 3.62
C LEU A 123 -6.22 -2.70 4.40
N SER A 124 -7.01 -3.58 3.77
CA SER A 124 -7.53 -4.79 4.41
C SER A 124 -6.39 -5.73 4.83
N SER A 125 -5.40 -5.95 3.96
CA SER A 125 -4.21 -6.73 4.29
C SER A 125 -3.43 -6.09 5.46
N ALA A 126 -3.21 -4.78 5.42
CA ALA A 126 -2.51 -4.07 6.50
C ALA A 126 -3.25 -4.16 7.84
N LEU A 127 -4.59 -4.15 7.84
CA LEU A 127 -5.41 -4.31 9.05
C LEU A 127 -5.41 -5.74 9.58
N HIS A 128 -5.32 -6.75 8.70
CA HIS A 128 -5.25 -8.16 9.11
C HIS A 128 -3.95 -8.46 9.87
N ASP A 129 -2.84 -7.82 9.47
CA ASP A 129 -1.53 -8.01 10.09
C ASP A 129 -1.40 -7.30 11.46
N ILE A 130 -2.40 -6.52 11.88
CA ILE A 130 -2.47 -5.97 13.23
C ILE A 130 -2.87 -7.10 14.20
N PRO A 131 -2.04 -7.45 15.20
CA PRO A 131 -2.38 -8.47 16.18
C PRO A 131 -3.68 -8.09 16.88
N ARG A 132 -4.71 -8.91 16.73
CA ARG A 132 -5.97 -8.70 17.46
C ARG A 132 -5.67 -8.79 18.96
N PRO A 133 -6.13 -7.85 19.79
CA PRO A 133 -5.95 -7.95 21.23
C PRO A 133 -6.56 -9.28 21.69
N VAL A 134 -5.72 -10.14 22.26
CA VAL A 134 -6.16 -11.42 22.83
C VAL A 134 -7.07 -11.08 24.00
N VAL A 135 -8.38 -11.15 23.78
CA VAL A 135 -9.37 -11.05 24.84
C VAL A 135 -9.17 -12.29 25.72
N GLN A 136 -8.46 -12.11 26.84
CA GLN A 136 -8.33 -13.15 27.85
C GLN A 136 -9.73 -13.48 28.38
N LYS A 137 -10.30 -14.59 27.90
CA LYS A 137 -11.51 -15.16 28.49
C LYS A 137 -11.16 -15.59 29.91
N LYS A 138 -11.52 -14.76 30.89
CA LYS A 138 -11.46 -15.11 32.31
C LYS A 138 -12.34 -16.35 32.50
N SER A 139 -11.69 -17.52 32.62
CA SER A 139 -12.34 -18.78 32.93
C SER A 139 -13.11 -18.62 34.23
N ARG A 140 -14.44 -18.47 34.12
CA ARG A 140 -15.34 -18.66 35.25
C ARG A 140 -15.35 -20.15 35.54
N ARG A 141 -14.37 -20.63 36.32
CA ARG A 141 -14.50 -21.89 37.04
C ARG A 141 -15.69 -21.74 37.98
N HIS A 142 -16.79 -22.41 37.64
CA HIS A 142 -17.84 -22.72 38.60
C HIS A 142 -17.23 -23.68 39.64
N SER A 143 -16.67 -23.15 40.72
CA SER A 143 -16.55 -23.93 41.94
C SER A 143 -17.93 -23.96 42.58
N SER A 144 -18.54 -25.14 42.52
CA SER A 144 -19.72 -25.55 43.27
C SER A 144 -19.43 -25.49 44.77
N GLN A 145 -19.49 -24.28 45.34
CA GLN A 145 -19.47 -24.08 46.79
C GLN A 145 -20.91 -24.14 47.30
N THR A 146 -21.32 -25.35 47.65
CA THR A 146 -22.22 -25.69 48.77
C THR A 146 -23.14 -24.57 49.27
N ARG A 147 -24.42 -24.63 48.87
CA ARG A 147 -25.52 -24.00 49.62
C ARG A 147 -25.60 -24.68 51.01
N LYS A 148 -24.99 -24.07 52.02
CA LYS A 148 -25.44 -24.24 53.39
C LYS A 148 -26.44 -23.12 53.69
N SER A 149 -27.66 -23.58 53.95
CA SER A 149 -28.79 -22.83 54.46
C SER A 149 -28.47 -22.15 55.79
N ALA A 150 -28.75 -20.86 55.90
CA ALA A 150 -29.11 -20.15 57.13
C ALA A 150 -29.82 -18.84 56.71
N ASN A 151 -31.13 -18.83 56.56
CA ASN A 151 -32.17 -18.54 57.57
C ASN A 151 -32.20 -17.10 58.10
N TRP A 152 -33.30 -16.44 57.71
CA TRP A 152 -34.15 -15.48 58.42
C TRP A 152 -33.74 -14.00 58.61
N THR A 153 -34.70 -13.18 58.15
CA THR A 153 -35.24 -11.94 58.76
C THR A 153 -34.51 -10.61 58.67
N GLN A 154 -35.27 -9.64 58.11
CA GLN A 154 -35.37 -8.22 58.49
C GLN A 154 -34.16 -7.34 58.12
N LYS A 155 -34.28 -6.13 57.55
CA LYS A 155 -35.24 -5.04 57.79
C LYS A 155 -35.14 -4.05 56.60
N PHE A 156 -36.29 -3.56 56.10
CA PHE A 156 -36.34 -2.29 55.37
C PHE A 156 -36.00 -1.13 56.33
N PRO A 157 -35.45 -0.03 55.81
CA PRO A 157 -36.20 1.22 55.90
C PRO A 157 -36.24 2.00 54.58
N ARG A 158 -37.40 2.62 54.34
CA ARG A 158 -37.62 3.74 53.41
C ARG A 158 -37.07 5.03 54.04
N SER A 159 -36.55 5.92 53.21
CA SER A 159 -36.70 7.40 53.30
C SER A 159 -35.95 8.00 52.10
N ASP A 160 -36.68 8.49 51.10
CA ASP A 160 -36.96 9.92 50.85
C ASP A 160 -35.84 10.56 50.01
N GLN A 161 -36.09 10.83 48.73
CA GLN A 161 -36.61 12.13 48.25
C GLN A 161 -35.85 13.33 48.81
N THR A 162 -34.96 13.92 47.99
CA THR A 162 -34.90 15.38 47.84
C THR A 162 -34.46 15.74 46.42
N LEU A 163 -35.42 16.28 45.67
CA LEU A 163 -35.22 17.15 44.52
C LEU A 163 -34.39 18.37 44.95
N HIS A 164 -33.40 18.78 44.15
CA HIS A 164 -32.93 20.17 44.15
C HIS A 164 -32.96 20.73 42.74
N SER A 165 -33.93 21.60 42.55
CA SER A 165 -33.99 22.67 41.56
C SER A 165 -32.82 23.63 41.71
N ARG A 166 -32.21 24.01 40.60
CA ARG A 166 -32.20 25.39 40.07
C ARG A 166 -31.52 25.43 38.72
#